data_AF-A0A257LHC8-F1
#
_entry.id   AF-A0A257LHC8-F1
#
_cell.length_a   1.000
_cell.length_b   1.000
_cell.length_c   1.000
_cell.angle_alpha   90.00
_cell.angle_beta   90.00
_cell.angle_gamma   90.00
#
_symmetry.space_group_name_H-M   'P 1'
#
loop_
_entity.id
_entity.type
_entity.pdbx_description
1 polymer ?
#
loop_
_entity_poly.entity_id
_entity_poly.type
_entity_poly.pdbx_seq_one_letter_code
_entity_poly.pdbx_strand_id
1 'polypeptide(L)'
;MPPAPPFVPVTPAKRTFLLRAVCDGKRLGLAVPYGEDFAAAMRDLRCGWFAPRRMWVTLVPNARRVLEGLQRMAPRWPSYDLADLRDMAAIAWRAPEPDYFTC
;
A
#
# COMPACT_ATOMS: atom_id res chain seq x y z
N MET A 1 36.60 19.98 -30.15
CA MET A 1 36.04 18.92 -29.29
C MET A 1 34.88 19.53 -28.53
N PRO A 2 33.63 19.09 -28.71
CA PRO A 2 32.50 19.65 -27.98
C PRO A 2 32.63 19.34 -26.47
N PRO A 3 32.19 20.25 -25.59
CA PRO A 3 32.22 20.01 -24.15
C PRO A 3 31.31 18.83 -23.78
N ALA A 4 31.77 17.99 -22.86
CA ALA A 4 30.95 16.89 -22.33
C ALA A 4 29.70 17.47 -21.63
N PRO A 5 28.52 16.85 -21.80
CA PRO A 5 27.31 17.31 -21.13
C PRO A 5 27.48 17.26 -19.60
N PRO A 6 26.88 18.19 -18.86
CA PRO A 6 26.95 18.22 -17.41
C PRO A 6 26.32 16.95 -16.82
N PHE A 7 27.01 16.32 -15.86
CA PHE A 7 26.48 15.20 -15.10
C PHE A 7 25.34 15.69 -14.21
N VAL A 8 24.12 15.23 -14.49
CA VAL A 8 22.94 15.48 -13.64
C VAL A 8 22.73 14.22 -12.79
N PRO A 9 22.88 14.30 -11.46
CA PRO A 9 22.60 13.17 -10.59
C PRO A 9 21.13 12.76 -10.73
N VAL A 10 20.88 11.49 -11.07
CA VAL A 10 19.53 10.93 -11.10
C VAL A 10 19.21 10.37 -9.73
N THR A 11 18.25 10.97 -9.03
CA THR A 11 17.75 10.41 -7.76
C THR A 11 17.03 9.09 -8.03
N PRO A 12 17.33 8.01 -7.30
CA PRO A 12 16.61 6.74 -7.46
C PRO A 12 15.11 6.92 -7.24
N ALA A 13 14.30 6.30 -8.09
CA ALA A 13 12.86 6.26 -7.91
C ALA A 13 12.50 5.55 -6.59
N LYS A 14 11.52 6.11 -5.87
CA LYS A 14 10.97 5.46 -4.67
C LYS A 14 10.28 4.15 -5.04
N ARG A 15 10.31 3.18 -4.14
CA ARG A 15 9.63 1.89 -4.32
C ARG A 15 8.14 2.05 -4.03
N THR A 16 7.28 1.41 -4.81
CA THR A 16 5.84 1.43 -4.51
C THR A 16 5.53 0.72 -3.19
N PHE A 17 4.80 1.38 -2.30
CA PHE A 17 4.39 0.80 -1.02
C PHE A 17 3.25 -0.22 -1.15
N LEU A 18 2.30 0.03 -2.05
CA LEU A 18 1.14 -0.84 -2.24
C LEU A 18 1.31 -1.62 -3.54
N LEU A 19 1.55 -2.93 -3.43
CA LEU A 19 1.75 -3.80 -4.59
C LEU A 19 0.42 -4.17 -5.24
N ARG A 20 -0.63 -4.34 -4.43
CA ARG A 20 -1.98 -4.69 -4.86
C ARG A 20 -3.01 -4.29 -3.81
N ALA A 21 -4.20 -3.89 -4.25
CA ALA A 21 -5.39 -3.78 -3.42
C ALA A 21 -6.51 -4.67 -3.99
N VAL A 22 -7.31 -5.28 -3.11
CA VAL A 22 -8.48 -6.09 -3.49
C VAL A 22 -9.61 -5.82 -2.51
N CYS A 23 -10.85 -5.67 -2.99
CA CYS A 23 -12.03 -5.52 -2.16
C CYS A 23 -12.99 -6.69 -2.41
N ASP A 24 -13.62 -7.26 -1.38
CA ASP A 24 -14.71 -8.25 -1.54
C ASP A 24 -16.10 -7.65 -1.27
N GLY A 25 -16.19 -6.32 -1.19
CA GLY A 25 -17.40 -5.58 -0.80
C GLY A 25 -17.59 -5.41 0.70
N LYS A 26 -16.91 -6.20 1.54
CA LYS A 26 -16.94 -6.09 3.02
C LYS A 26 -15.57 -5.74 3.61
N ARG A 27 -14.51 -6.17 2.94
CA ARG A 27 -13.12 -6.13 3.37
C ARG A 27 -12.27 -5.55 2.24
N LEU A 28 -11.32 -4.71 2.62
CA LEU A 28 -10.26 -4.23 1.74
C LEU A 28 -8.95 -4.90 2.15
N GLY A 29 -8.35 -5.64 1.23
CA GLY A 29 -7.02 -6.20 1.34
C GLY A 29 -5.97 -5.31 0.68
N LEU A 30 -4.83 -5.18 1.33
CA LEU A 30 -3.65 -4.43 0.91
C LEU A 30 -2.44 -5.38 0.92
N ALA A 31 -1.85 -5.59 -0.24
CA ALA A 31 -0.58 -6.29 -0.37
C ALA A 31 0.55 -5.27 -0.32
N VAL A 32 1.36 -5.33 0.74
CA VAL A 32 2.51 -4.46 0.96
C VAL A 32 3.80 -5.30 0.86
N PRO A 33 4.94 -4.71 0.48
CA PRO A 33 6.23 -5.37 0.52
C PRO A 33 6.55 -5.91 1.91
N TYR A 34 7.39 -6.94 1.96
CA TYR A 34 8.02 -7.33 3.21
C TYR A 34 9.12 -6.31 3.53
N GLY A 35 9.11 -5.77 4.74
CA GLY A 35 10.05 -4.76 5.20
C GLY A 35 9.90 -4.51 6.68
N GLU A 36 10.88 -3.82 7.26
CA GLU A 36 10.89 -3.47 8.68
C GLU A 36 9.70 -2.55 9.00
N ASP A 37 9.05 -2.83 10.13
CA ASP A 37 7.94 -2.07 10.73
C ASP A 37 6.61 -1.96 9.97
N PHE A 38 6.49 -2.47 8.74
CA PHE A 38 5.18 -2.50 8.06
C PHE A 38 4.16 -3.36 8.81
N ALA A 39 4.60 -4.52 9.30
CA ALA A 39 3.71 -5.41 10.05
C ALA A 39 3.27 -4.80 11.40
N ALA A 40 4.13 -4.00 12.04
CA ALA A 40 3.76 -3.25 13.23
C ALA A 40 2.75 -2.15 12.89
N ALA A 41 3.01 -1.37 11.84
CA ALA A 41 2.12 -0.32 11.38
C ALA A 41 0.72 -0.83 11.00
N MET A 42 0.64 -1.94 10.26
CA MET A 42 -0.64 -2.52 9.87
C MET A 42 -1.43 -3.02 11.10
N ARG A 43 -0.75 -3.55 12.12
CA ARG A 43 -1.39 -3.93 13.39
C ARG A 43 -1.86 -2.72 14.20
N ASP A 44 -1.08 -1.64 14.25
CA ASP A 44 -1.46 -0.38 14.90
C ASP A 44 -2.74 0.22 14.27
N LEU A 45 -2.89 0.04 12.96
CA LEU A 45 -4.07 0.42 12.20
C LEU A 45 -5.23 -0.60 12.29
N ARG A 46 -5.10 -1.61 13.15
CA ARG A 46 -6.09 -2.69 13.37
C ARG A 46 -6.40 -3.52 12.11
N CYS A 47 -5.45 -3.63 11.18
CA CYS A 47 -5.56 -4.57 10.07
C CYS A 47 -5.25 -6.00 10.54
N GLY A 48 -6.01 -6.97 10.03
CA GLY A 48 -5.75 -8.40 10.21
C GLY A 48 -4.84 -8.94 9.11
N TRP A 49 -4.04 -9.97 9.40
CA TRP A 49 -3.29 -10.68 8.37
C TRP A 49 -4.13 -11.82 7.79
N PHE A 50 -4.31 -11.85 6.47
CA PHE A 50 -4.96 -12.94 5.76
C PHE A 50 -3.91 -13.78 5.03
N ALA A 51 -3.48 -14.85 5.70
CA ALA A 51 -2.40 -15.73 5.24
C ALA A 51 -2.65 -16.37 3.85
N PRO A 52 -3.85 -16.86 3.49
CA PRO A 52 -4.07 -17.55 2.22
C PRO A 52 -3.74 -16.71 0.98
N ARG A 53 -3.89 -15.38 1.06
CA ARG A 53 -3.57 -14.45 -0.03
C ARG A 53 -2.40 -13.52 0.28
N ARG A 54 -1.79 -13.67 1.46
CA ARG A 54 -0.68 -12.82 1.94
C ARG A 54 -1.00 -11.33 1.90
N MET A 55 -2.18 -10.96 2.41
CA MET A 55 -2.65 -9.57 2.41
C MET A 55 -3.01 -9.10 3.82
N TRP A 56 -2.82 -7.81 4.08
CA TRP A 56 -3.39 -7.15 5.24
C TRP A 56 -4.81 -6.71 4.94
N VAL A 57 -5.75 -6.97 5.84
CA VAL A 57 -7.16 -6.80 5.60
C VAL A 57 -7.76 -5.87 6.65
N THR A 58 -8.58 -4.93 6.20
CA THR A 58 -9.43 -4.10 7.06
C THR A 58 -10.87 -4.20 6.59
N LEU A 59 -11.82 -3.97 7.50
CA LEU A 59 -13.20 -3.77 7.08
C LEU A 59 -13.32 -2.48 6.25
N VAL A 60 -14.17 -2.53 5.25
CA VAL A 60 -14.51 -1.44 4.34
C VAL A 60 -14.83 -0.13 5.09
N PRO A 61 -15.67 -0.11 6.15
CA PRO A 61 -15.94 1.12 6.91
C PRO A 61 -14.70 1.74 7.57
N ASN A 62 -13.69 0.94 7.87
CA ASN A 62 -12.44 1.39 8.48
C ASN A 62 -11.38 1.77 7.44
N ALA A 63 -11.60 1.45 6.16
CA ALA A 63 -10.59 1.60 5.11
C ALA A 63 -10.05 3.03 5.02
N ARG A 64 -10.93 4.04 5.06
CA ARG A 64 -10.52 5.46 5.02
C ARG A 64 -9.52 5.79 6.14
N ARG A 65 -9.83 5.40 7.38
CA ARG A 65 -8.97 5.63 8.55
C ARG A 65 -7.63 4.92 8.41
N VAL A 66 -7.62 3.71 7.85
CA VAL A 66 -6.39 2.96 7.58
C VAL A 66 -5.53 3.67 6.54
N LEU A 67 -6.11 4.10 5.41
CA LEU A 67 -5.39 4.81 4.35
C LEU A 67 -4.80 6.14 4.85
N GLU A 68 -5.59 6.94 5.58
CA GLU A 68 -5.12 8.18 6.21
C GLU A 68 -4.04 7.92 7.29
N GLY A 69 -4.14 6.79 8.00
CA GLY A 69 -3.11 6.33 8.94
C GLY A 69 -1.79 6.03 8.23
N LEU A 70 -1.84 5.24 7.15
CA LEU A 70 -0.67 4.91 6.34
C LEU A 70 0.00 6.16 5.75
N GLN A 71 -0.78 7.11 5.24
CA GLN A 71 -0.24 8.38 4.74
C GLN A 71 0.47 9.19 5.82
N ARG A 72 -0.06 9.23 7.05
CA ARG A 72 0.62 9.90 8.19
C ARG A 72 1.90 9.19 8.61
N MET A 73 1.99 7.87 8.40
CA MET A 73 3.18 7.07 8.69
C MET A 73 4.22 7.11 7.57
N ALA A 74 3.89 7.63 6.38
CA ALA A 74 4.79 7.72 5.23
C ALA A 74 6.20 8.28 5.54
N PRO A 75 6.38 9.29 6.42
CA PRO A 75 7.72 9.77 6.78
C PRO A 75 8.64 8.71 7.40
N ARG A 76 8.08 7.61 7.95
CA ARG A 76 8.86 6.48 8.48
C ARG A 76 9.52 5.63 7.38
N TRP A 77 9.06 5.76 6.14
CA TRP A 77 9.48 4.92 5.01
C TRP A 77 9.92 5.78 3.82
N PRO A 78 11.03 6.52 3.93
CA PRO A 78 11.45 7.50 2.91
C PRO A 78 11.75 6.86 1.55
N SER A 79 12.13 5.58 1.53
CA SER A 79 12.38 4.81 0.31
C SER A 79 11.12 4.34 -0.40
N TYR A 80 9.93 4.55 0.19
CA TYR A 80 8.66 4.10 -0.35
C TYR A 80 7.76 5.27 -0.75
N ASP A 81 7.03 5.07 -1.84
CA ASP A 81 5.98 5.96 -2.30
C ASP A 81 4.61 5.44 -1.87
N LEU A 82 3.85 6.30 -1.21
CA LEU A 82 2.51 6.06 -0.70
C LEU A 82 1.49 6.97 -1.39
N ALA A 83 1.85 7.70 -2.45
CA ALA A 83 0.94 8.58 -3.18
C ALA A 83 -0.26 7.80 -3.76
N ASP A 84 -0.01 6.63 -4.34
CA ASP A 84 -1.03 5.84 -5.07
C ASP A 84 -1.95 5.02 -4.17
N LEU A 85 -1.74 5.05 -2.85
CA LEU A 85 -2.46 4.20 -1.88
C LEU A 85 -3.97 4.39 -1.95
N ARG A 86 -4.41 5.64 -2.10
CA ARG A 86 -5.83 6.00 -2.20
C ARG A 86 -6.42 5.53 -3.53
N ASP A 87 -5.71 5.74 -4.63
CA ASP A 87 -6.21 5.46 -5.97
C ASP A 87 -6.32 3.96 -6.21
N MET A 88 -5.30 3.20 -5.80
CA MET A 88 -5.34 1.73 -5.86
C MET A 88 -6.47 1.16 -4.99
N ALA A 89 -6.68 1.70 -3.78
CA ALA A 89 -7.78 1.29 -2.93
C ALA A 89 -9.15 1.65 -3.54
N ALA A 90 -9.25 2.82 -4.19
CA ALA A 90 -10.47 3.25 -4.86
C ALA A 90 -10.80 2.39 -6.09
N ILE A 91 -9.80 1.99 -6.87
CA ILE A 91 -9.96 1.05 -7.98
C ILE A 91 -10.47 -0.30 -7.47
N ALA A 92 -9.82 -0.86 -6.45
CA ALA A 92 -10.24 -2.11 -5.83
C ALA A 92 -11.66 -2.04 -5.26
N TRP A 93 -12.03 -0.90 -4.67
CA TRP A 93 -13.38 -0.68 -4.16
C TRP A 93 -14.45 -0.64 -5.26
N ARG A 94 -14.14 -0.03 -6.42
CA ARG A 94 -15.08 0.10 -7.54
C ARG A 94 -15.30 -1.21 -8.30
N ALA A 95 -14.36 -2.14 -8.21
CA ALA A 95 -14.43 -3.44 -8.86
C ALA A 95 -14.22 -4.56 -7.81
N PRO A 96 -15.20 -4.81 -6.92
CA PRO A 96 -15.06 -5.83 -5.91
C PRO A 96 -14.97 -7.23 -6.53
N GLU A 97 -14.10 -8.07 -5.96
CA GLU A 97 -13.95 -9.50 -6.25
C GLU A 97 -14.66 -10.28 -5.13
N PRO A 98 -15.91 -10.76 -5.34
CA PRO A 98 -16.64 -11.52 -4.33
C PRO A 98 -15.85 -12.76 -3.89
N ASP A 99 -16.02 -13.18 -2.64
CA ASP A 99 -15.43 -14.41 -2.08
C ASP A 99 -13.90 -14.48 -2.06
N TYR A 100 -13.19 -13.41 -2.45
CA TYR A 100 -11.73 -13.38 -2.53
C TYR A 100 -11.02 -13.74 -1.21
N PHE A 101 -11.63 -13.36 -0.08
CA PHE A 101 -11.15 -13.64 1.27
C PHE A 101 -11.96 -14.74 1.98
N THR A 102 -12.59 -15.64 1.22
CA THR A 102 -13.14 -16.90 1.72
C THR A 102 -12.18 -18.02 1.32
N CYS A 103 -11.75 -18.81 2.30
CA CYS A 103 -10.86 -19.96 2.13
C CYS A 103 -11.31 -21.03 3.11
#